data_AF-A0A956KTT0-F1
#
_entry.id   AF-A0A956KTT0-F1
#
_cell.length_a   1.000
_cell.length_b   1.000
_cell.length_c   1.000
_cell.angle_alpha   90.00
_cell.angle_beta   90.00
_cell.angle_gamma   90.00
#
_symmetry.space_group_name_H-M   'P 1'
#
loop_
_entity.id
_entity.type
_entity.pdbx_description
1 polymer ?
#
loop_
_entity_poly.entity_id
_entity_poly.type
_entity_poly.pdbx_seq_one_letter_code
_entity_poly.pdbx_strand_id
1 'polypeptide(L)'
;MLVTEIAPVTSLVQRFGRSNRATSRPETDRSAVLWYPPEQHLPYTHEELRAGRALLEGLGAAEVSQRRLAEALAEHAPAGPAAQPSASFLTGGYYAVPGSLREDTDYTVTAVLETDLDALLALKRARKTYDGLLVPVPRRHILDVESRPGELPRHIEIAPSRHYSQTRGFIAPEGE
;
A
#
# COMPACT_ATOMS: atom_id res chain seq x y z
N MET A 1 -24.51 11.05 -3.52
CA MET A 1 -23.33 11.79 -4.00
C MET A 1 -22.08 11.11 -3.47
N LEU A 2 -21.05 10.98 -4.31
CA LEU A 2 -19.71 10.48 -3.97
C LEU A 2 -18.70 11.56 -4.35
N VAL A 3 -17.74 11.86 -3.47
CA VAL A 3 -16.59 12.71 -3.78
C VAL A 3 -15.34 11.86 -3.63
N THR A 4 -14.47 11.83 -4.64
CA THR A 4 -13.30 10.95 -4.65
C THR A 4 -12.09 11.61 -5.31
N GLU A 5 -10.90 11.33 -4.82
CA GLU A 5 -9.68 11.60 -5.59
C GLU A 5 -9.62 10.71 -6.84
N ILE A 6 -8.88 11.17 -7.85
CA ILE A 6 -8.43 10.31 -8.94
C ILE A 6 -7.59 9.19 -8.32
N ALA A 7 -7.88 7.96 -8.72
CA ALA A 7 -7.24 6.75 -8.24
C ALA A 7 -7.11 5.75 -9.41
N PRO A 8 -6.39 4.63 -9.25
CA PRO A 8 -6.35 3.59 -10.26
C PRO A 8 -7.75 3.12 -10.64
N VAL A 9 -7.91 2.68 -11.88
CA VAL A 9 -9.20 2.27 -12.48
C VAL A 9 -9.99 1.31 -11.57
N THR A 10 -9.33 0.29 -11.02
CA THR A 10 -9.95 -0.71 -10.13
C THR A 10 -10.47 -0.09 -8.83
N SER A 11 -9.70 0.83 -8.24
CA SER A 11 -10.09 1.56 -7.03
C SER A 11 -11.30 2.46 -7.29
N LEU A 12 -11.34 3.16 -8.44
CA LEU A 12 -12.48 3.99 -8.83
C LEU A 12 -13.76 3.15 -8.96
N VAL A 13 -13.70 1.99 -9.63
CA VAL A 13 -14.86 1.10 -9.79
C VAL A 13 -15.40 0.63 -8.43
N GLN A 14 -14.51 0.24 -7.52
CA GLN A 14 -14.92 -0.18 -6.18
C GLN A 14 -15.61 0.97 -5.42
N ARG A 15 -15.07 2.19 -5.51
CA ARG A 15 -15.67 3.41 -4.93
C ARG A 15 -17.03 3.71 -5.58
N PHE A 16 -17.16 3.62 -6.90
CA PHE A 16 -18.42 3.82 -7.61
C PHE A 16 -19.48 2.79 -7.21
N GLY A 17 -19.08 1.54 -6.94
CA GLY A 17 -19.96 0.49 -6.43
C GLY A 17 -20.51 0.76 -5.01
N ARG A 18 -20.09 1.85 -4.34
CA ARG A 18 -20.71 2.35 -3.10
C ARG A 18 -21.71 3.48 -3.38
N SER A 19 -21.62 4.11 -4.54
CA SER A 19 -22.61 5.06 -5.05
C SER A 19 -23.88 4.31 -5.45
N ASN A 20 -25.05 4.80 -5.07
CA ASN A 20 -26.36 4.18 -5.39
C ASN A 20 -26.51 2.70 -4.96
N ARG A 21 -25.93 2.29 -3.83
CA ARG A 21 -26.03 0.90 -3.33
C ARG A 21 -27.42 0.51 -2.81
N ALA A 22 -28.29 1.47 -2.47
CA ALA A 22 -29.61 1.18 -1.92
C ALA A 22 -30.62 0.85 -3.04
N THR A 23 -31.12 -0.38 -3.06
CA THR A 23 -32.12 -0.87 -4.02
C THR A 23 -33.47 -0.16 -3.91
N SER A 24 -33.72 0.56 -2.81
CA SER A 24 -34.96 1.28 -2.54
C SER A 24 -35.01 2.71 -3.08
N ARG A 25 -33.97 3.17 -3.78
CA ARG A 25 -33.97 4.51 -4.38
C ARG A 25 -34.83 4.54 -5.65
N PRO A 26 -35.65 5.59 -5.84
CA PRO A 26 -36.31 5.81 -7.12
C PRO A 26 -35.27 5.96 -8.23
N GLU A 27 -35.57 5.49 -9.45
CA GLU A 27 -34.66 5.61 -10.62
C GLU A 27 -34.28 7.06 -10.95
N THR A 28 -35.06 8.03 -10.48
CA THR A 28 -34.80 9.46 -10.62
C THR A 28 -33.71 9.98 -9.66
N ASP A 29 -33.38 9.25 -8.59
CA ASP A 29 -32.38 9.65 -7.59
C ASP A 29 -30.98 9.12 -7.99
N ARG A 30 -30.35 9.82 -8.93
CA ARG A 30 -29.01 9.49 -9.43
C ARG A 30 -27.95 10.12 -8.54
N SER A 31 -27.11 9.30 -7.91
CA SER A 31 -25.91 9.82 -7.23
C SER A 31 -24.89 10.42 -8.21
N ALA A 32 -24.60 11.70 -8.02
CA ALA A 32 -23.48 12.38 -8.66
C ALA A 32 -22.13 11.90 -8.10
N VAL A 33 -21.11 11.87 -8.96
CA VAL A 33 -19.71 11.59 -8.61
C VAL A 33 -18.87 12.83 -8.93
N LEU A 34 -18.25 13.41 -7.91
CA LEU A 34 -17.30 14.52 -8.05
C LEU A 34 -15.89 13.96 -7.86
N TRP A 35 -14.97 14.34 -8.74
CA TRP A 35 -13.59 13.90 -8.65
C TRP A 35 -12.60 15.06 -8.75
N TYR A 36 -11.46 14.90 -8.10
CA TYR A 36 -10.40 15.90 -8.03
C TYR A 36 -9.01 15.25 -8.08
N PRO A 37 -7.97 15.92 -8.61
CA PRO A 37 -6.62 15.37 -8.63
C PRO A 37 -6.04 15.29 -7.20
N PRO A 38 -5.28 14.23 -6.88
CA PRO A 38 -4.58 14.16 -5.60
C PRO A 38 -3.40 15.14 -5.57
N GLU A 39 -3.04 15.62 -4.38
CA GLU A 39 -1.89 16.52 -4.19
C GLU A 39 -0.55 15.82 -4.47
N GLN A 40 -0.47 14.52 -4.14
CA GLN A 40 0.69 13.66 -4.36
C GLN A 40 0.26 12.39 -5.10
N HIS A 41 1.16 11.80 -5.88
CA HIS A 41 0.83 10.59 -6.64
C HIS A 41 0.70 9.35 -5.75
N LEU A 42 1.47 9.32 -4.66
CA LEU A 42 1.49 8.20 -3.71
C LEU A 42 0.12 7.99 -3.04
N PRO A 43 -0.29 6.74 -2.79
CA PRO A 43 0.49 5.49 -2.94
C PRO A 43 0.57 4.94 -4.37
N TYR A 44 -0.07 5.58 -5.34
CA TYR A 44 -0.19 5.09 -6.71
C TYR A 44 0.89 5.63 -7.63
N THR A 45 1.17 4.91 -8.71
CA THR A 45 2.07 5.39 -9.76
C THR A 45 1.40 6.47 -10.61
N HIS A 46 2.21 7.32 -11.25
CA HIS A 46 1.69 8.29 -12.21
C HIS A 46 0.95 7.66 -13.39
N GLU A 47 1.33 6.45 -13.79
CA GLU A 47 0.69 5.71 -14.88
C GLU A 47 -0.72 5.26 -14.47
N GLU A 48 -0.86 4.69 -13.28
CA GLU A 48 -2.16 4.29 -12.75
C GLU A 48 -3.12 5.48 -12.59
N LEU A 49 -2.62 6.62 -12.09
CA LEU A 49 -3.40 7.84 -11.98
C LEU A 49 -3.78 8.41 -13.35
N ARG A 50 -2.90 8.29 -14.36
CA ARG A 50 -3.18 8.70 -15.73
C ARG A 50 -4.29 7.84 -16.35
N ALA A 51 -4.24 6.52 -16.15
CA ALA A 51 -5.29 5.62 -16.60
C ALA A 51 -6.64 5.91 -15.91
N GLY A 52 -6.61 6.15 -14.59
CA GLY A 52 -7.79 6.57 -13.84
C GLY A 52 -8.40 7.88 -14.34
N ARG A 53 -7.55 8.88 -14.64
CA ARG A 53 -7.99 10.14 -15.26
C ARG A 53 -8.60 9.92 -16.64
N ALA A 54 -7.94 9.14 -17.51
CA ALA A 54 -8.44 8.87 -18.86
C ALA A 54 -9.83 8.21 -18.83
N LEU A 55 -10.05 7.27 -17.90
CA LEU A 55 -11.37 6.68 -17.67
C LEU A 55 -12.43 7.74 -17.31
N LEU A 56 -12.12 8.62 -16.34
CA LEU A 56 -13.05 9.67 -15.88
C LEU A 56 -13.38 10.66 -17.00
N GLU A 57 -12.37 11.05 -17.79
CA GLU A 57 -12.53 11.94 -18.94
C GLU A 57 -13.35 11.28 -20.06
N GLY A 58 -13.14 9.98 -20.33
CA GLY A 58 -13.93 9.21 -21.31
C GLY A 58 -15.40 8.99 -20.89
N LEU A 59 -15.67 8.86 -19.59
CA LEU A 59 -17.03 8.84 -19.06
C LEU A 59 -17.72 10.20 -19.21
N GLY A 60 -16.98 11.30 -19.02
CA GLY A 60 -17.48 12.67 -19.16
C GLY A 60 -18.53 13.04 -18.12
N ALA A 61 -19.25 14.14 -18.37
CA ALA A 61 -20.32 14.65 -17.49
C ALA A 61 -21.70 14.04 -17.79
N ALA A 62 -21.78 13.15 -18.78
CA ALA A 62 -23.04 12.52 -19.17
C ALA A 62 -23.46 11.48 -18.12
N GLU A 63 -24.73 11.08 -18.19
CA GLU A 63 -25.24 10.01 -17.36
C GLU A 63 -24.52 8.69 -17.68
N VAL A 64 -23.96 8.06 -16.64
CA VAL A 64 -23.22 6.81 -16.75
C VAL A 64 -24.10 5.65 -16.32
N SER A 65 -24.36 4.73 -17.25
CA SER A 65 -24.97 3.43 -16.96
C SER A 65 -23.90 2.39 -16.63
N GLN A 66 -24.30 1.26 -16.03
CA GLN A 66 -23.38 0.14 -15.79
C GLN A 66 -22.74 -0.38 -17.09
N ARG A 67 -23.49 -0.40 -18.19
CA ARG A 67 -22.98 -0.78 -19.51
C ARG A 67 -21.89 0.19 -19.99
N ARG A 68 -22.15 1.50 -19.92
CA ARG A 68 -21.17 2.52 -20.31
C ARG A 68 -19.91 2.43 -19.45
N LEU A 69 -20.06 2.19 -18.15
CA LEU A 69 -18.93 1.98 -17.26
C LEU A 69 -18.11 0.75 -17.66
N ALA A 70 -18.76 -0.37 -17.99
CA ALA A 70 -18.07 -1.58 -18.43
C ALA A 70 -17.32 -1.39 -19.76
N GLU A 71 -17.93 -0.69 -20.72
CA GLU A 71 -17.29 -0.35 -22.01
C GLU A 71 -16.04 0.52 -21.79
N ALA A 72 -16.16 1.58 -20.99
CA ALA A 72 -15.03 2.47 -20.67
C ALA A 72 -13.91 1.73 -19.90
N LEU A 73 -14.25 0.75 -19.06
CA LEU A 73 -13.25 -0.09 -18.39
C LEU A 73 -12.49 -0.98 -19.36
N ALA A 74 -13.17 -1.57 -20.35
CA ALA A 74 -12.51 -2.40 -21.36
C ALA A 74 -11.53 -1.57 -22.22
N GLU A 75 -11.83 -0.28 -22.43
CA GLU A 75 -10.99 0.62 -23.23
C GLU A 75 -9.82 1.22 -22.45
N HIS A 76 -10.03 1.60 -21.18
CA HIS A 76 -9.07 2.40 -20.41
C HIS A 76 -8.35 1.65 -19.28
N ALA A 77 -8.79 0.44 -18.92
CA ALA A 77 -8.07 -0.35 -17.93
C ALA A 77 -6.72 -0.79 -18.52
N PRO A 78 -5.60 -0.57 -17.78
CA PRO A 78 -4.32 -1.12 -18.20
C PRO A 78 -4.42 -2.64 -18.30
N ALA A 79 -3.76 -3.22 -19.31
CA ALA A 79 -3.66 -4.66 -19.44
C ALA A 79 -2.98 -5.21 -18.18
N GLY A 80 -3.73 -5.95 -17.37
CA GLY A 80 -3.18 -6.58 -16.18
C GLY A 80 -2.06 -7.56 -16.54
N PRO A 81 -1.12 -7.83 -15.62
CA PRO A 81 -0.17 -8.90 -15.82
C PRO A 81 -0.93 -10.20 -16.12
N ALA A 82 -0.44 -10.96 -17.10
CA ALA A 82 -1.03 -12.25 -17.46
C ALA A 82 -1.21 -13.08 -16.18
N ALA A 83 -2.43 -13.59 -15.95
CA ALA A 83 -2.74 -14.36 -14.77
C ALA A 83 -1.69 -15.46 -14.59
N GLN A 84 -0.98 -15.43 -13.46
CA GLN A 84 0.01 -16.47 -13.21
C GLN A 84 -0.72 -17.83 -13.18
N PRO A 85 -0.16 -18.87 -13.81
CA PRO A 85 -0.82 -20.17 -13.94
C PRO A 85 -1.11 -20.86 -12.59
N SER A 86 -0.57 -20.34 -11.49
CA SER A 86 -0.85 -20.79 -10.14
C SER A 86 -0.74 -19.64 -9.15
N ALA A 87 -1.71 -19.50 -8.25
CA ALA A 87 -1.60 -18.60 -7.10
C ALA A 87 -0.88 -19.35 -5.97
N SER A 88 0.25 -18.83 -5.48
CA SER A 88 0.99 -19.41 -4.34
C SER A 88 0.13 -19.54 -3.07
N PHE A 89 -0.93 -18.74 -2.96
CA PHE A 89 -1.96 -18.88 -1.93
C PHE A 89 -2.69 -20.24 -1.98
N LEU A 90 -2.93 -20.77 -3.19
CA LEU A 90 -3.61 -22.06 -3.40
C LEU A 90 -2.63 -23.23 -3.35
N THR A 91 -1.36 -23.01 -3.68
CA THR A 91 -0.35 -24.08 -3.83
C THR A 91 0.69 -24.15 -2.71
N GLY A 92 0.83 -23.12 -1.87
CA GLY A 92 1.93 -22.98 -0.91
C GLY A 92 1.76 -23.67 0.44
N GLY A 93 0.58 -24.24 0.75
CA GLY A 93 0.31 -24.90 2.03
C GLY A 93 0.45 -23.99 3.26
N TYR A 94 0.40 -24.59 4.45
CA TYR A 94 0.48 -23.87 5.75
C TYR A 94 1.81 -23.13 6.00
N TYR A 95 2.87 -23.45 5.24
CA TYR A 95 4.22 -22.91 5.41
C TYR A 95 4.61 -21.91 4.32
N ALA A 96 3.64 -21.37 3.58
CA ALA A 96 3.91 -20.27 2.66
C ALA A 96 4.53 -19.11 3.46
N VAL A 97 5.79 -18.80 3.18
CA VAL A 97 6.44 -17.61 3.72
C VAL A 97 5.59 -16.42 3.29
N PRO A 98 5.16 -15.54 4.21
CA PRO A 98 4.37 -14.38 3.84
C PRO A 98 5.23 -13.49 2.93
N GLY A 99 5.00 -13.59 1.63
CA GLY A 99 5.33 -12.52 0.70
C GLY A 99 4.46 -11.31 1.03
N SER A 100 4.91 -10.13 0.65
CA SER A 100 4.08 -8.93 0.78
C SER A 100 2.80 -9.14 -0.03
N LEU A 101 1.66 -9.28 0.66
CA LEU A 101 0.34 -9.38 0.05
C LEU A 101 -0.14 -8.03 -0.53
N ARG A 102 0.63 -6.96 -0.28
CA ARG A 102 0.46 -5.63 -0.88
C ARG A 102 1.65 -5.38 -1.81
N GLU A 103 1.39 -5.06 -3.06
CA GLU A 103 2.39 -4.45 -3.97
C GLU A 103 2.64 -2.97 -3.62
N ASP A 104 2.10 -2.49 -2.49
CA ASP A 104 2.24 -1.11 -2.06
C ASP A 104 3.42 -0.93 -1.11
N THR A 105 4.53 -0.54 -1.75
CA THR A 105 5.53 0.43 -1.30
C THR A 105 6.29 0.18 0.01
N ASP A 106 7.62 0.07 -0.15
CA ASP A 106 8.71 0.00 0.86
C ASP A 106 8.78 1.21 1.82
N TYR A 107 7.67 1.72 2.33
CA TYR A 107 7.67 2.87 3.25
C TYR A 107 8.24 2.50 4.61
N THR A 108 7.95 1.29 5.08
CA THR A 108 8.39 0.77 6.37
C THR A 108 9.30 -0.42 6.17
N VAL A 109 10.48 -0.37 6.76
CA VAL A 109 11.42 -1.48 6.83
C VAL A 109 11.41 -2.08 8.22
N THR A 110 11.83 -3.35 8.32
CA THR A 110 12.11 -3.98 9.61
C THR A 110 13.48 -3.51 10.10
N ALA A 111 13.51 -2.86 11.26
CA ALA A 111 14.74 -2.36 11.86
C ALA A 111 14.90 -2.81 13.32
N VAL A 112 16.13 -2.82 13.81
CA VAL A 112 16.47 -2.95 15.24
C VAL A 112 16.92 -1.58 15.76
N LEU A 113 16.60 -1.28 17.01
CA LEU A 113 17.09 -0.07 17.67
C LEU A 113 18.60 -0.17 17.93
N GLU A 114 19.32 0.93 17.79
CA GLU A 114 20.76 1.03 18.06
C GLU A 114 21.14 0.45 19.44
N THR A 115 20.36 0.76 20.47
CA THR A 115 20.56 0.26 21.84
C THR A 115 20.34 -1.25 21.99
N ASP A 116 19.53 -1.86 21.13
CA ASP A 116 19.16 -3.29 21.22
C ASP A 116 20.00 -4.17 20.28
N LEU A 117 20.94 -3.57 19.55
CA LEU A 117 21.79 -4.26 18.58
C LEU A 117 22.63 -5.37 19.25
N ASP A 118 23.25 -5.08 20.40
CA ASP A 118 24.05 -6.06 21.14
C ASP A 118 23.20 -7.22 21.68
N ALA A 119 21.98 -6.92 22.14
CA ALA A 119 21.03 -7.91 22.62
C ALA A 119 20.58 -8.84 21.48
N LEU A 120 20.33 -8.28 20.29
CA LEU A 120 19.99 -9.06 19.10
C LEU A 120 21.15 -9.97 18.69
N LEU A 121 22.38 -9.47 18.67
CA LEU A 121 23.56 -10.27 18.34
C LEU A 121 23.78 -11.41 19.35
N ALA A 122 23.59 -11.15 20.64
CA ALA A 122 23.67 -12.19 21.67
C ALA A 122 22.59 -13.28 21.50
N LEU A 123 21.33 -12.90 21.24
CA LEU A 123 20.24 -13.83 20.98
C LEU A 123 20.47 -14.66 19.72
N LYS A 124 21.03 -14.04 18.67
CA LYS A 124 21.39 -14.73 17.43
C LYS A 124 22.48 -15.78 17.66
N ARG A 125 23.54 -15.45 18.39
CA ARG A 125 24.60 -16.40 18.77
C ARG A 125 24.05 -17.54 19.62
N ALA A 126 23.08 -17.26 20.48
CA ALA A 126 22.37 -18.26 21.30
C ALA A 126 21.28 -19.05 20.54
N ARG A 127 21.04 -18.78 19.24
CA ARG A 127 19.96 -19.36 18.41
C ARG A 127 18.56 -19.25 19.06
N LYS A 128 18.27 -18.12 19.69
CA LYS A 128 16.95 -17.80 20.27
C LYS A 128 16.17 -16.84 19.38
N THR A 129 14.86 -16.78 19.57
CA THR A 129 13.98 -15.83 18.88
C THR A 129 14.32 -14.40 19.29
N TYR A 130 14.38 -13.50 18.31
CA TYR A 130 14.70 -12.08 18.49
C TYR A 130 13.62 -11.16 17.90
N ASP A 131 12.47 -11.73 17.52
CA ASP A 131 11.37 -11.01 16.88
C ASP A 131 10.84 -9.84 17.73
N GLY A 132 10.94 -9.95 19.06
CA GLY A 132 10.55 -8.88 20.00
C GLY A 132 11.44 -7.64 19.99
N LEU A 133 12.59 -7.68 19.31
CA LEU A 133 13.50 -6.54 19.15
C LEU A 133 13.34 -5.84 17.79
N LEU A 134 12.48 -6.38 16.92
CA LEU A 134 12.26 -5.85 15.58
C LEU A 134 11.12 -4.84 15.62
N VAL A 135 11.36 -3.67 15.04
CA VAL A 135 10.41 -2.56 14.97
C VAL A 135 10.20 -2.13 13.51
N PRO A 136 8.96 -1.90 13.07
CA PRO A 136 8.70 -1.32 11.77
C PRO A 136 9.04 0.18 11.81
N VAL A 137 9.97 0.62 10.96
CA VAL A 137 10.47 2.00 10.93
C VAL A 137 10.38 2.56 9.51
N PRO A 138 9.97 3.82 9.33
CA PRO A 138 9.96 4.43 8.00
C PRO A 138 11.36 4.46 7.40
N ARG A 139 11.51 4.06 6.13
CA ARG A 139 12.80 3.90 5.45
C ARG A 139 13.69 5.15 5.49
N ARG A 140 13.08 6.34 5.51
CA ARG A 140 13.76 7.65 5.61
C ARG A 140 14.48 7.92 6.94
N HIS A 141 14.20 7.15 7.99
CA HIS A 141 14.77 7.34 9.33
C HIS A 141 15.74 6.23 9.74
N ILE A 142 16.22 5.43 8.79
CA ILE A 142 17.27 4.43 9.00
C ILE A 142 18.62 5.15 9.18
N LEU A 143 19.47 4.64 10.07
CA LEU A 143 20.86 5.05 10.18
C LEU A 143 21.69 4.37 9.10
N ASP A 144 22.40 5.15 8.28
CA ASP A 144 23.42 4.61 7.38
C ASP A 144 24.70 4.36 8.19
N VAL A 145 24.79 3.17 8.80
CA VAL A 145 25.94 2.80 9.61
C VAL A 145 27.01 2.25 8.68
N GLU A 146 28.03 3.08 8.37
CA GLU A 146 29.22 2.68 7.55
C GLU A 146 29.88 1.39 8.07
N SER A 147 29.71 1.09 9.36
CA SER A 147 30.15 -0.13 10.03
C SER A 147 28.98 -1.06 10.40
N ARG A 148 28.16 -1.46 9.42
CA ARG A 148 27.14 -2.51 9.65
C ARG A 148 27.84 -3.78 10.15
N PRO A 149 27.51 -4.30 11.34
CA PRO A 149 28.11 -5.54 11.81
C PRO A 149 27.73 -6.67 10.85
N GLY A 150 28.72 -7.38 10.30
CA GLY A 150 28.51 -8.44 9.32
C GLY A 150 27.63 -9.59 9.81
N GLU A 151 27.40 -9.66 11.13
CA GLU A 151 26.49 -10.60 11.77
C GLU A 151 25.00 -10.21 11.64
N LEU A 152 24.65 -9.01 11.15
CA LEU A 152 23.25 -8.60 10.99
C LEU A 152 22.67 -9.12 9.65
N PRO A 153 21.48 -9.75 9.64
CA PRO A 153 20.83 -10.14 8.39
C PRO A 153 20.61 -8.95 7.43
N ARG A 154 20.77 -9.18 6.12
CA ARG A 154 20.67 -8.14 5.08
C ARG A 154 19.32 -7.41 5.02
N HIS A 155 18.27 -8.01 5.55
CA HIS A 155 16.91 -7.47 5.55
C HIS A 155 16.54 -6.68 6.82
N ILE A 156 17.44 -6.61 7.81
CA ILE A 156 17.21 -5.87 9.07
C ILE A 156 18.09 -4.63 9.06
N GLU A 157 17.45 -3.48 9.17
CA GLU A 157 18.12 -2.17 9.19
C GLU A 157 18.31 -1.67 10.64
N ILE A 158 19.06 -0.58 10.84
CA ILE A 158 19.32 0.00 12.16
C ILE A 158 18.57 1.33 12.28
N ALA A 159 17.78 1.49 13.34
CA ALA A 159 17.01 2.68 13.62
C ALA A 159 17.51 3.38 14.90
N PRO A 160 17.45 4.72 14.97
CA PRO A 160 17.90 5.46 16.14
C PRO A 160 16.89 5.34 17.30
N SER A 161 17.37 4.94 18.47
CA SER A 161 16.53 4.76 19.67
C SER A 161 15.88 6.06 20.17
N ARG A 162 16.43 7.23 19.82
CA ARG A 162 15.92 8.55 20.24
C ARG A 162 14.49 8.85 19.76
N HIS A 163 14.07 8.21 18.66
CA HIS A 163 12.73 8.38 18.08
C HIS A 163 11.77 7.26 18.52
N TYR A 164 12.23 6.34 19.37
CA TYR A 164 11.43 5.23 19.83
C TYR A 164 10.86 5.49 21.23
N SER A 165 9.55 5.31 21.37
CA SER A 165 8.86 5.32 22.66
C SER A 165 8.26 3.94 22.92
N GLN A 166 8.49 3.37 24.10
CA GLN A 166 7.89 2.08 24.49
C GLN A 166 6.35 2.11 24.49
N THR A 167 5.74 3.29 24.62
CA THR A 167 4.27 3.44 24.66
C THR A 167 3.65 3.73 23.31
N ARG A 168 4.40 4.29 22.36
CA ARG A 168 3.89 4.79 21.06
C ARG A 168 4.60 4.18 19.84
N GLY A 169 5.63 3.37 20.05
CA GLY A 169 6.49 2.86 18.99
C GLY A 169 7.44 3.91 18.44
N PHE A 170 7.87 3.73 17.19
CA PHE A 170 8.75 4.67 16.51
C PHE A 170 7.96 5.90 16.03
N ILE A 171 8.30 7.06 16.60
CA ILE A 171 7.69 8.35 16.26
C ILE A 171 8.57 9.00 15.21
N ALA A 172 8.10 8.98 13.95
CA ALA A 172 8.72 9.77 12.90
C ALA A 172 8.58 11.26 13.27
N PRO A 173 9.66 12.06 13.36
CA PRO A 173 9.52 13.50 13.46
C PRO A 173 8.73 13.99 12.23
N GLU A 174 7.60 14.66 12.46
CA GLU A 174 6.89 15.38 11.40
C GLU A 174 7.85 16.45 10.86
N GLY A 175 7.99 16.52 9.54
CA GLY A 175 9.10 17.21 8.87
C GLY A 175 9.23 18.69 9.21
N GLU A 176 10.49 19.13 9.37
CA GLU A 176 10.98 20.37 8.77
C GLU A 176 11.19 20.17 7.26
#